data_AF-A0A358IFH0-F1
#
_entry.id   AF-A0A358IFH0-F1
#
_cell.length_a   1.000
_cell.length_b   1.000
_cell.length_c   1.000
_cell.angle_alpha   90.00
_cell.angle_beta   90.00
_cell.angle_gamma   90.00
#
_symmetry.space_group_name_H-M   'P 1'
#
loop_
_entity.id
_entity.type
_entity.pdbx_description
1 polymer ?
#
loop_
_entity_poly.entity_id
_entity_poly.type
_entity_poly.pdbx_seq_one_letter_code
_entity_poly.pdbx_strand_id
1 'polypeptide(L)'
;MGIQLSLRFPYIAGFLLLSSVGCEQVNPALRPDLQLLEELGLSRTDRVHTVRLTVADQELAYPDSLLVQEGDYIQFVSDDWFLHEVRFDSTAMSKPAWEFMVLNNQAASPPL
;
A
#
# COMPACT_ATOMS: atom_id res chain seq x y z
N MET A 1 23.64 16.49 41.27
CA MET A 1 25.09 16.28 41.10
C MET A 1 25.43 16.68 39.68
N GLY A 2 26.19 17.77 39.52
CA GLY A 2 26.51 18.34 38.21
C GLY A 2 27.83 17.82 37.65
N ILE A 3 28.02 17.99 36.33
CA ILE A 3 29.33 18.18 35.72
C ILE A 3 29.15 19.16 34.55
N GLN A 4 29.86 20.29 34.61
CA GLN A 4 29.93 21.31 33.57
C GLN A 4 31.25 21.11 32.83
N LEU A 5 31.22 20.90 31.52
CA LEU A 5 32.42 20.80 30.67
C LEU A 5 32.38 21.89 29.61
N SER A 6 33.28 22.87 29.77
CA SER A 6 33.59 23.89 28.79
C SER A 6 34.65 23.35 27.83
N LEU A 7 34.36 23.33 26.54
CA LEU A 7 35.37 23.21 25.50
C LEU A 7 35.14 24.31 24.46
N ARG A 8 35.98 25.35 24.53
CA ARG A 8 36.19 26.28 23.42
C ARG A 8 37.21 25.65 22.48
N PHE A 9 36.83 25.41 21.23
CA PHE A 9 37.77 25.34 20.11
C PHE A 9 37.19 26.09 18.90
N PRO A 10 37.96 27.00 18.27
CA PRO A 10 37.53 27.81 17.15
C PRO A 10 37.89 27.18 15.79
N TYR A 11 37.31 27.71 14.72
CA TYR A 11 37.62 27.51 13.29
C TYR A 11 36.95 26.35 12.52
N ILE A 12 35.82 26.71 11.91
CA ILE A 12 35.49 26.64 10.47
C ILE A 12 35.48 25.27 9.74
N ALA A 13 34.32 25.09 9.09
CA ALA A 13 34.03 24.38 7.84
C ALA A 13 33.77 22.88 7.86
N GLY A 14 32.55 22.55 7.42
CA GLY A 14 32.30 21.34 6.65
C GLY A 14 31.69 20.17 7.43
N PHE A 15 30.61 20.40 8.17
CA PHE A 15 29.76 19.28 8.59
C PHE A 15 28.95 18.81 7.37
N LEU A 16 29.51 17.84 6.65
CA LEU A 16 28.82 17.05 5.63
C LEU A 16 27.70 16.28 6.35
N LEU A 17 26.49 16.84 6.30
CA LEU A 17 25.26 16.14 6.64
C LEU A 17 25.07 15.02 5.62
N LEU A 18 25.62 13.84 5.92
CA LEU A 18 25.20 12.59 5.29
C LEU A 18 23.77 12.31 5.78
N SER A 19 22.80 12.95 5.13
CA SER A 19 21.41 12.53 5.18
C SER A 19 21.34 11.13 4.61
N SER A 20 21.32 10.13 5.48
CA SER A 20 20.90 8.77 5.12
C SER A 20 19.43 8.84 4.72
N VAL A 21 19.19 9.15 3.44
CA VAL A 21 17.94 8.76 2.78
C VAL A 21 17.98 7.25 2.79
N GLY A 22 17.44 6.63 3.83
CA GLY A 22 17.16 5.21 3.81
C GLY A 22 16.19 5.00 2.67
N CYS A 23 16.69 4.50 1.54
CA CYS A 23 15.82 3.89 0.54
C CYS A 23 15.18 2.70 1.25
N GLU A 24 13.96 2.90 1.75
CA GLU A 24 13.10 1.80 2.15
C GLU A 24 12.96 0.91 0.92
N GLN A 25 13.59 -0.27 0.97
CA GLN A 25 13.61 -1.18 -0.15
C GLN A 25 12.21 -1.75 -0.29
N VAL A 26 11.41 -1.12 -1.16
CA VAL A 26 10.04 -1.55 -1.47
C VAL A 26 10.08 -3.03 -1.81
N ASN A 27 9.36 -3.83 -1.01
CA ASN A 27 9.30 -5.28 -1.12
C ASN A 27 9.01 -5.66 -2.58
N PRO A 28 9.88 -6.45 -3.25
CA PRO A 28 9.69 -6.83 -4.65
C PRO A 28 8.35 -7.52 -4.91
N ALA A 29 7.76 -8.18 -3.91
CA ALA A 29 6.45 -8.81 -4.00
C ALA A 29 5.28 -7.80 -4.10
N LEU A 30 5.52 -6.53 -3.80
CA LEU A 30 4.53 -5.46 -3.87
C LEU A 30 4.65 -4.60 -5.14
N ARG A 31 5.45 -5.02 -6.12
CA ARG A 31 5.65 -4.21 -7.33
C ARG A 31 4.53 -4.46 -8.34
N PRO A 32 4.02 -3.41 -9.00
CA PRO A 32 3.08 -3.56 -10.11
C PRO A 32 3.70 -4.37 -11.25
N ASP A 33 2.88 -5.16 -11.93
CA ASP A 33 3.24 -5.80 -13.19
C ASP A 33 3.23 -4.79 -14.36
N LEU A 34 3.63 -5.25 -15.55
CA LEU A 34 3.68 -4.39 -16.74
C LEU A 34 2.31 -3.84 -17.14
N GLN A 35 1.24 -4.63 -16.98
CA GLN A 35 -0.11 -4.21 -17.34
C GLN A 35 -0.56 -3.05 -16.44
N LEU A 36 -0.35 -3.15 -15.13
CA LEU A 36 -0.70 -2.09 -14.18
C LEU A 36 0.11 -0.81 -14.42
N LEU A 37 1.39 -0.92 -14.79
CA LEU A 37 2.21 0.25 -15.16
C LEU A 37 1.64 0.95 -16.40
N GLU A 38 1.25 0.19 -17.42
CA GLU A 38 0.83 0.73 -18.72
C GLU A 38 -0.62 1.24 -18.72
N GLU A 39 -1.55 0.51 -18.10
CA GLU A 39 -2.98 0.80 -18.16
C GLU A 39 -3.44 1.80 -17.09
N LEU A 40 -2.83 1.76 -15.90
CA LEU A 40 -3.18 2.63 -14.78
C LEU A 40 -2.16 3.74 -14.55
N GLY A 41 -1.08 3.77 -15.33
CA GLY A 41 -0.02 4.79 -15.20
C GLY A 41 0.75 4.68 -13.89
N LEU A 42 0.78 3.49 -13.27
CA LEU A 42 1.53 3.28 -12.04
C LEU A 42 3.03 3.41 -12.29
N SER A 43 3.74 3.80 -11.24
CA SER A 43 5.19 3.80 -11.15
C SER A 43 5.69 2.48 -10.56
N ARG A 44 6.93 2.11 -10.87
CA ARG A 44 7.63 0.98 -10.23
C ARG A 44 7.85 1.16 -8.73
N THR A 45 7.61 2.36 -8.21
CA THR A 45 7.68 2.69 -6.79
C THR A 45 6.36 2.51 -6.06
N ASP A 46 5.25 2.40 -6.79
CA ASP A 46 3.94 2.18 -6.17
C ASP A 46 3.87 0.77 -5.58
N ARG A 47 3.12 0.65 -4.49
CA ARG A 47 2.95 -0.61 -3.75
C ARG A 47 1.60 -1.21 -4.10
N VAL A 48 1.63 -2.38 -4.72
CA VAL A 48 0.46 -3.17 -5.10
C VAL A 48 0.41 -4.43 -4.26
N HIS A 49 -0.69 -4.63 -3.53
CA HIS A 49 -0.98 -5.86 -2.80
C HIS A 49 -1.95 -6.72 -3.61
N THR A 50 -1.58 -7.94 -3.94
CA THR A 50 -2.44 -8.86 -4.70
C THR A 50 -3.22 -9.76 -3.75
N VAL A 51 -4.55 -9.75 -3.88
CA VAL A 51 -5.48 -10.67 -3.22
C VAL A 51 -6.04 -11.62 -4.26
N ARG A 52 -5.86 -12.92 -4.03
CA ARG A 52 -6.34 -13.99 -4.89
C ARG A 52 -7.70 -14.49 -4.41
N LEU A 53 -8.67 -14.55 -5.31
CA LEU A 53 -10.02 -15.02 -5.07
C LEU A 53 -10.19 -16.42 -5.65
N THR A 54 -10.76 -17.33 -4.84
CA THR A 54 -11.06 -18.69 -5.28
C THR A 54 -12.28 -19.25 -4.57
N VAL A 55 -13.00 -20.15 -5.24
CA VAL A 55 -14.08 -20.96 -4.71
C VAL A 55 -13.59 -22.39 -4.56
N ALA A 56 -13.46 -22.83 -3.31
CA ALA A 56 -13.30 -24.24 -2.97
C ALA A 56 -14.64 -24.77 -2.45
N ASP A 57 -14.74 -25.07 -1.15
CA ASP A 57 -16.03 -25.36 -0.49
C ASP A 57 -16.82 -24.07 -0.17
N GLN A 58 -16.12 -22.93 -0.13
CA GLN A 58 -16.64 -21.58 0.07
C GLN A 58 -15.75 -20.58 -0.68
N GLU A 59 -16.21 -19.32 -0.80
CA GLU A 59 -15.39 -18.23 -1.31
C GLU A 59 -14.25 -17.91 -0.34
N LEU A 60 -13.03 -17.85 -0.86
CA LEU A 60 -11.80 -17.61 -0.12
C LEU A 60 -11.00 -16.49 -0.77
N ALA A 61 -10.33 -15.70 0.07
CA ALA A 61 -9.36 -14.69 -0.34
C ALA A 61 -8.00 -15.01 0.28
N TYR A 62 -6.92 -14.90 -0.50
CA TYR A 62 -5.56 -15.04 0.01
C TYR A 62 -4.65 -13.87 -0.39
N PRO A 63 -4.00 -13.19 0.57
CA PRO A 63 -4.23 -13.32 2.01
C PRO A 63 -5.66 -12.87 2.39
N ASP A 64 -6.19 -13.43 3.47
CA ASP A 64 -7.53 -13.10 3.99
C ASP A 64 -7.54 -11.77 4.79
N SER A 65 -6.35 -11.25 5.10
CA SER A 65 -6.13 -10.04 5.86
C SER A 65 -4.87 -9.33 5.38
N LEU A 66 -4.94 -8.01 5.27
CA LEU A 66 -3.84 -7.15 4.82
C LEU A 66 -3.78 -5.89 5.68
N LEU A 67 -2.56 -5.48 6.00
CA LEU A 67 -2.28 -4.15 6.53
C LEU A 67 -1.70 -3.31 5.39
N VAL A 68 -2.42 -2.25 5.00
CA VAL A 68 -2.04 -1.35 3.92
C VAL A 68 -1.81 0.06 4.45
N GLN A 69 -1.03 0.85 3.72
CA GLN A 69 -0.84 2.27 3.98
C GLN A 69 -1.64 3.12 3.00
N GLU A 70 -1.86 4.39 3.34
CA GLU A 70 -2.44 5.34 2.40
C GLU A 70 -1.57 5.46 1.14
N GLY A 71 -2.20 5.41 -0.02
CA GLY A 71 -1.53 5.39 -1.33
C GLY A 71 -1.15 3.99 -1.85
N ASP A 72 -1.39 2.94 -1.07
CA ASP A 72 -1.24 1.57 -1.56
C ASP A 72 -2.39 1.19 -2.51
N TYR A 73 -2.07 0.35 -3.49
CA TYR A 73 -3.01 -0.24 -4.43
C TYR A 73 -3.31 -1.68 -4.02
N ILE A 74 -4.55 -2.11 -4.19
CA ILE A 74 -4.98 -3.50 -3.96
C ILE A 74 -5.49 -4.04 -5.29
N GLN A 75 -4.92 -5.15 -5.73
CA GLN A 75 -5.32 -5.87 -6.93
C GLN A 75 -6.05 -7.15 -6.52
N PHE A 76 -7.27 -7.34 -7.03
CA PHE A 76 -8.01 -8.58 -6.88
C PHE A 76 -7.85 -9.41 -8.15
N VAL A 77 -7.51 -10.69 -8.01
CA VAL A 77 -7.28 -11.63 -9.11
C VAL A 77 -8.07 -12.91 -8.85
N SER A 78 -8.91 -13.32 -9.80
CA SER A 78 -9.58 -14.62 -9.78
C SER A 78 -8.60 -15.72 -10.21
N ASP A 79 -8.39 -16.73 -9.37
CA ASP A 79 -7.52 -17.88 -9.67
C ASP A 79 -8.32 -19.12 -10.15
N ASP A 80 -9.62 -18.96 -10.41
CA ASP A 80 -10.50 -20.01 -10.92
C ASP A 80 -11.43 -19.51 -12.05
N TRP A 81 -12.42 -20.32 -12.42
CA TRP A 81 -13.37 -20.02 -13.51
C TRP A 81 -14.72 -19.48 -12.99
N PHE A 82 -14.83 -19.22 -11.70
CA PHE A 82 -16.04 -18.64 -11.12
C PHE A 82 -16.03 -17.12 -11.25
N LEU A 83 -17.23 -16.54 -11.25
CA LEU A 83 -17.41 -15.10 -11.27
C LEU A 83 -17.31 -14.57 -9.84
N HIS A 84 -16.44 -13.59 -9.60
CA HIS A 84 -16.26 -13.00 -8.27
C HIS A 84 -16.74 -11.54 -8.22
N GLU A 85 -17.28 -11.13 -7.08
CA GLU A 85 -17.62 -9.73 -6.79
C GLU A 85 -17.05 -9.33 -5.42
N VAL A 86 -16.20 -8.31 -5.39
CA VAL A 86 -15.68 -7.76 -4.13
C VAL A 86 -16.60 -6.65 -3.66
N ARG A 87 -17.09 -6.73 -2.42
CA ARG A 87 -17.99 -5.74 -1.84
C ARG A 87 -17.46 -5.24 -0.51
N PHE A 88 -17.50 -3.93 -0.32
CA PHE A 88 -17.04 -3.31 0.94
C PHE A 88 -18.20 -3.09 1.91
N ASP A 89 -17.97 -3.43 3.19
CA ASP A 89 -18.95 -3.22 4.26
C ASP A 89 -18.90 -1.78 4.77
N SER A 90 -20.00 -1.05 4.56
CA SER A 90 -20.16 0.33 5.03
C SER A 90 -20.06 0.48 6.55
N THR A 91 -20.38 -0.56 7.33
CA THR A 91 -20.33 -0.52 8.80
C THR A 91 -18.91 -0.65 9.34
N ALA A 92 -17.98 -1.17 8.52
CA ALA A 92 -16.57 -1.33 8.85
C ALA A 92 -15.72 -0.11 8.47
N MET A 93 -16.34 0.97 7.95
CA MET A 93 -15.64 2.16 7.45
C MET A 93 -16.07 3.43 8.17
N SER A 94 -15.19 4.43 8.16
CA SER A 94 -15.59 5.79 8.52
C SER A 94 -16.53 6.36 7.46
N LYS A 95 -17.43 7.27 7.86
CA LYS A 95 -18.39 7.91 6.94
C LYS A 95 -17.71 8.57 5.72
N PRO A 96 -16.62 9.36 5.85
CA PRO A 96 -15.96 9.96 4.70
C PRO A 96 -15.36 8.91 3.73
N ALA A 97 -14.81 7.81 4.26
CA ALA A 97 -14.28 6.74 3.43
C ALA A 97 -15.41 6.05 2.63
N TRP A 98 -16.55 5.79 3.27
CA TRP A 98 -17.71 5.21 2.59
C TRP A 98 -18.25 6.13 1.48
N GLU A 99 -18.37 7.44 1.76
CA GLU A 99 -18.81 8.42 0.76
C GLU A 99 -17.86 8.47 -0.45
N PHE A 100 -16.54 8.39 -0.23
CA PHE A 100 -15.55 8.28 -1.31
C PHE A 100 -15.79 7.02 -2.15
N MET A 101 -15.99 5.86 -1.53
CA MET A 101 -16.22 4.59 -2.25
C MET A 101 -17.46 4.68 -3.14
N VAL A 102 -18.55 5.26 -2.63
CA VAL A 102 -19.80 5.41 -3.40
C VAL A 102 -19.63 6.40 -4.55
N LEU A 103 -19.04 7.58 -4.29
CA LEU A 103 -18.85 8.62 -5.31
C LEU A 103 -18.00 8.16 -6.49
N ASN A 104 -17.04 7.26 -6.24
CA ASN A 104 -16.15 6.74 -7.27
C ASN A 104 -16.62 5.39 -7.86
N ASN A 105 -17.82 4.92 -7.49
CA ASN A 105 -18.35 3.62 -7.91
C ASN A 105 -17.40 2.45 -7.56
N GLN A 106 -16.80 2.51 -6.37
CA GLN A 106 -15.86 1.51 -5.83
C GLN A 106 -16.43 0.73 -4.65
N ALA A 107 -17.68 0.96 -4.26
CA ALA A 107 -18.34 0.23 -3.18
C ALA A 107 -18.44 -1.29 -3.46
N ALA A 108 -18.45 -1.66 -4.74
CA ALA A 108 -18.29 -3.02 -5.22
C ALA A 108 -17.45 -3.04 -6.50
N SER A 109 -16.73 -4.14 -6.75
CA SER A 109 -16.04 -4.34 -8.03
C SER A 109 -17.05 -4.66 -9.13
N PRO A 110 -16.74 -4.36 -10.40
CA PRO A 110 -17.33 -5.09 -11.51
C PRO A 110 -17.12 -6.61 -11.32
N PRO A 111 -17.94 -7.46 -11.94
CA PRO A 111 -17.70 -8.90 -11.94
C PRO A 111 -16.32 -9.22 -12.53
N LEU A 112 -15.54 -10.03 -11.80
CA LEU A 112 -14.18 -10.46 -12.12
C LEU A 112 -14.14 -11.88 -12.68
#